data_AF-V6M664-F1
#
_entry.id   AF-V6M664-F1
#
_cell.length_a   1.000
_cell.length_b   1.000
_cell.length_c   1.000
_cell.angle_alpha   90.00
_cell.angle_beta   90.00
_cell.angle_gamma   90.00
#
_symmetry.space_group_name_H-M   'P 1'
#
loop_
_entity.id
_entity.type
_entity.pdbx_description
1 polymer ?
#
loop_
_entity_poly.entity_id
_entity_poly.type
_entity_poly.pdbx_seq_one_letter_code
_entity_poly.pdbx_strand_id
1 'polypeptide(L)'
;MVCKTCSIGCKTCNKGVCTSCRYSFALKDGNCTSCPENCGKCTAEGSCITCQDGSFLKNGMCVSCGDNCMDCKSDSMCRLCKERYDTQSGKCILNECNDVNKCTDNKFCARDPAGNKCVTLPKNCVDADISGNCIRCENIYGVEDGKCVYCAVYCNICISPKQCTKCYENYFLKNGVCTSCSDGCRSCESATKCTRCGLGYTLDQDICQKQGPRECSNSKSCPSGKFCLYYPWISTCETCAEGCSACSDIKSCTACINGYRLHEQTCVKQICTESKPCESGSFCEMKSTGNACISCLKGCATCTDSSTCHQCAKGHFSSRGVCAPCGQNCKSCQDQDLCYVCQDGAEMVDGLCAQQVQRMSGGSIAGIVVGLVLLVGLIGGAIAFAVARKRKVQCSIQGDLEVKKENIQLQVDDDSLWSKVSK
;
A
#
# COMPACT_ATOMS: atom_id res chain seq x y z
N MET A 1 57.13 72.50 71.77
CA MET A 1 55.71 72.37 71.36
C MET A 1 55.21 71.02 71.84
N VAL A 2 54.16 70.99 72.65
CA VAL A 2 53.53 69.73 73.10
C VAL A 2 52.49 69.33 72.06
N CYS A 3 52.69 68.20 71.38
CA CYS A 3 51.70 67.67 70.45
C CYS A 3 50.53 67.10 71.27
N LYS A 4 49.39 67.79 71.31
CA LYS A 4 48.16 67.25 71.91
C LYS A 4 47.52 66.29 70.93
N THR A 5 47.32 65.05 71.35
CA THR A 5 46.60 64.03 70.58
C THR A 5 45.12 64.39 70.48
N CYS A 6 44.48 64.05 69.36
CA CYS A 6 43.04 64.26 69.19
C CYS A 6 42.25 63.30 70.10
N SER A 7 41.09 63.76 70.59
CA SER A 7 40.14 62.95 71.35
C SER A 7 39.63 61.73 70.56
N ILE A 8 39.24 60.66 71.26
CA ILE A 8 38.69 59.42 70.66
C ILE A 8 37.50 59.75 69.76
N GLY A 9 37.40 59.07 68.61
CA GLY A 9 36.34 59.32 67.62
C GLY A 9 36.56 60.55 66.75
N CYS A 10 37.57 61.37 67.01
CA CYS A 10 37.92 62.52 66.17
C CYS A 10 38.66 62.08 64.90
N LYS A 11 38.26 62.65 63.75
CA LYS A 11 38.92 62.47 62.46
C LYS A 11 39.98 63.55 62.21
N THR A 12 39.66 64.81 62.50
CA THR A 12 40.61 65.94 62.39
C THR A 12 40.50 66.85 63.60
N CYS A 13 41.63 67.29 64.17
CA CYS A 13 41.63 68.24 65.30
C CYS A 13 42.67 69.36 65.11
N ASN A 14 42.44 70.50 65.77
CA ASN A 14 43.36 71.62 65.84
C ASN A 14 43.67 71.94 67.32
N LYS A 15 44.95 71.83 67.72
CA LYS A 15 45.42 72.08 69.11
C LYS A 15 44.63 71.31 70.19
N GLY A 16 44.13 70.13 69.86
CA GLY A 16 43.34 69.26 70.75
C GLY A 16 41.82 69.45 70.68
N VAL A 17 41.32 70.43 69.93
CA VAL A 17 39.87 70.62 69.68
C VAL A 17 39.49 69.93 68.38
N CYS A 18 38.50 69.04 68.41
CA CYS A 18 38.07 68.31 67.24
C CYS A 18 37.31 69.22 66.27
N THR A 19 37.59 69.10 64.97
CA THR A 19 36.92 69.84 63.88
C THR A 19 36.08 68.95 62.98
N SER A 20 36.33 67.63 62.97
CA SER A 20 35.44 66.65 62.33
C SER A 20 35.52 65.28 63.01
N CYS A 21 34.39 64.61 63.12
CA CYS A 21 34.29 63.30 63.76
C CYS A 21 34.33 62.15 62.75
N ARG A 22 34.74 60.97 63.20
CA ARG A 22 34.66 59.71 62.44
C ARG A 22 33.20 59.25 62.36
N TYR A 23 32.93 58.30 61.47
CA TYR A 23 31.63 57.63 61.39
C TYR A 23 31.23 57.08 62.77
N SER A 24 29.95 57.18 63.12
CA SER A 24 29.36 56.87 64.43
C SER A 24 29.63 57.88 65.55
N PHE A 25 30.15 59.07 65.24
CA PHE A 25 30.36 60.16 66.22
C PHE A 25 29.85 61.52 65.70
N ALA A 26 29.29 62.34 66.60
CA ALA A 26 28.87 63.71 66.33
C ALA A 26 29.75 64.74 67.06
N LEU A 27 30.00 65.88 66.42
CA LEU A 27 30.78 66.97 66.99
C LEU A 27 29.89 67.81 67.92
N LYS A 28 30.24 67.87 69.20
CA LYS A 28 29.58 68.68 70.22
C LYS A 28 30.64 69.40 71.05
N ASP A 29 30.58 70.73 71.07
CA ASP A 29 31.46 71.60 71.86
C ASP A 29 32.97 71.28 71.68
N GLY A 30 33.38 70.99 70.44
CA GLY A 30 34.78 70.67 70.12
C GLY A 30 35.22 69.24 70.46
N ASN A 31 34.32 68.36 70.87
CA ASN A 31 34.56 66.94 71.15
C ASN A 31 33.62 66.04 70.34
N CYS A 32 34.02 64.78 70.15
CA CYS A 32 33.19 63.79 69.45
C CYS A 32 32.46 62.90 70.46
N THR A 33 31.14 62.88 70.40
CA THR A 33 30.29 61.99 71.21
C THR A 33 29.74 60.86 70.35
N SER A 34 29.64 59.65 70.90
CA SER A 34 29.10 58.49 70.17
C SER A 34 27.64 58.74 69.77
N CYS A 35 27.30 58.34 68.54
CA CYS A 35 25.92 58.30 68.10
C CYS A 35 25.11 57.20 68.80
N PRO A 36 23.76 57.27 68.77
CA PRO A 36 22.89 56.19 69.24
C PRO A 36 23.15 54.86 68.52
N GLU A 37 22.67 53.75 69.09
CA GLU A 37 22.85 52.42 68.51
C GLU A 37 22.43 52.35 67.04
N ASN A 38 23.19 51.59 66.26
CA ASN A 38 23.01 51.40 64.81
C ASN A 38 23.03 52.69 63.97
N CYS A 39 23.41 53.82 64.55
CA CYS A 39 23.51 55.10 63.84
C CYS A 39 24.93 55.34 63.32
N GLY A 40 25.05 55.68 62.04
CA GLY A 40 26.29 56.01 61.36
C GLY A 40 26.64 57.50 61.41
N LYS A 41 25.63 58.37 61.35
CA LYS A 41 25.78 59.83 61.45
C LYS A 41 24.61 60.41 62.24
N CYS A 42 24.89 61.23 63.24
CA CYS A 42 23.87 61.87 64.08
C CYS A 42 24.14 63.37 64.30
N THR A 43 23.12 64.09 64.78
CA THR A 43 23.24 65.48 65.23
C THR A 43 23.91 65.58 66.60
N ALA A 44 24.32 66.77 67.02
CA ALA A 44 24.91 67.00 68.34
C ALA A 44 23.93 66.72 69.51
N GLU A 45 22.63 66.75 69.22
CA GLU A 45 21.53 66.40 70.13
C GLU A 45 21.22 64.89 70.15
N GLY A 46 21.89 64.10 69.31
CA GLY A 46 21.76 62.64 69.27
C GLY A 46 20.67 62.11 68.32
N SER A 47 20.07 62.94 67.46
CA SER A 47 19.15 62.45 66.43
C SER A 47 19.92 61.83 65.25
N CYS A 48 19.55 60.63 64.81
CA CYS A 48 20.24 59.97 63.70
C CYS A 48 19.82 60.55 62.33
N ILE A 49 20.81 60.69 61.44
CA ILE A 49 20.68 61.18 60.07
C ILE A 49 20.88 60.03 59.07
N THR A 50 21.81 59.11 59.35
CA THR A 50 22.09 57.96 58.50
C THR A 50 22.41 56.75 59.36
N CYS A 51 21.73 55.63 59.11
CA CYS A 51 21.93 54.38 59.82
C CYS A 51 23.12 53.59 59.28
N GLN A 52 23.63 52.68 60.09
CA GLN A 52 24.60 51.67 59.68
C GLN A 52 23.88 50.57 58.87
N ASP A 53 24.64 49.81 58.08
CA ASP A 53 24.12 48.70 57.28
C ASP A 53 23.31 47.73 58.15
N GLY A 54 22.20 47.22 57.61
CA GLY A 54 21.26 46.38 58.35
C GLY A 54 20.29 47.16 59.24
N SER A 55 20.18 48.47 59.10
CA SER A 55 19.18 49.31 59.79
C SER A 55 18.60 50.41 58.89
N PHE A 56 17.37 50.82 59.16
CA PHE A 56 16.69 51.91 58.46
C PHE A 56 16.27 53.04 59.41
N LEU A 57 16.24 54.26 58.89
CA LEU A 57 15.89 55.44 59.68
C LEU A 57 14.38 55.55 59.88
N LYS A 58 13.94 55.60 61.14
CA LYS A 58 12.55 55.80 61.55
C LYS A 58 12.51 56.82 62.69
N ASN A 59 11.90 57.98 62.46
CA ASN A 59 11.73 59.06 63.45
C ASN A 59 13.05 59.49 64.14
N GLY A 60 14.14 59.63 63.39
CA GLY A 60 15.44 60.03 63.95
C GLY A 60 16.18 58.91 64.71
N MET A 61 15.68 57.68 64.68
CA MET A 61 16.30 56.49 65.27
C MET A 61 16.54 55.41 64.21
N CYS A 62 17.52 54.55 64.42
CA CYS A 62 17.80 53.42 63.54
C CYS A 62 17.16 52.15 64.07
N VAL A 63 16.32 51.54 63.25
CA VAL A 63 15.66 50.26 63.55
C VAL A 63 16.28 49.19 62.67
N SER A 64 16.61 48.04 63.26
CA SER A 64 17.20 46.92 62.53
C SER A 64 16.27 46.41 61.44
N CYS A 65 16.86 46.06 60.30
CA CYS A 65 16.18 45.32 59.24
C CYS A 65 15.85 43.89 59.68
N GLY A 66 14.92 43.24 58.98
CA GLY A 66 14.63 41.83 59.16
C GLY A 66 15.82 40.91 58.84
N ASP A 67 15.69 39.62 59.16
CA ASP A 67 16.77 38.64 59.06
C ASP A 67 17.45 38.62 57.68
N ASN A 68 18.78 38.52 57.69
CA ASN A 68 19.64 38.44 56.50
C ASN A 68 19.52 39.62 55.53
N CYS A 69 18.98 40.75 55.96
CA CYS A 69 18.86 41.97 55.17
C CYS A 69 20.01 42.97 55.43
N MET A 70 20.61 43.51 54.38
CA MET A 70 21.64 44.56 54.43
C MET A 70 21.06 45.97 54.27
N ASP A 71 20.00 46.14 53.48
CA ASP A 71 19.27 47.42 53.35
C ASP A 71 17.76 47.16 53.24
N CYS A 72 16.96 47.93 53.97
CA CYS A 72 15.52 47.75 54.03
C CYS A 72 14.75 49.09 54.04
N LYS A 73 13.51 49.04 53.56
CA LYS A 73 12.54 50.14 53.68
C LYS A 73 11.83 50.11 55.04
N SER A 74 11.60 48.91 55.55
CA SER A 74 11.01 48.64 56.86
C SER A 74 11.55 47.31 57.40
N ASP A 75 11.22 47.00 58.64
CA ASP A 75 11.48 45.71 59.30
C ASP A 75 11.00 44.48 58.50
N SER A 76 10.02 44.67 57.61
CA SER A 76 9.37 43.62 56.80
C SER A 76 9.62 43.74 55.29
N MET A 77 10.37 44.75 54.84
CA MET A 77 10.61 45.02 53.43
C MET A 77 12.09 45.28 53.16
N CYS A 78 12.82 44.20 52.92
CA CYS A 78 14.21 44.22 52.50
C CYS A 78 14.37 44.61 51.02
N ARG A 79 15.39 45.39 50.73
CA ARG A 79 15.81 45.80 49.38
C ARG A 79 17.07 45.08 48.92
N LEU A 80 17.99 44.82 49.84
CA LEU A 80 19.26 44.17 49.56
C LEU A 80 19.54 43.12 50.64
N CYS A 81 19.72 41.88 50.21
CA CYS A 81 20.02 40.76 51.10
C CYS A 81 21.52 40.51 51.24
N LYS A 82 21.91 39.83 52.31
CA LYS A 82 23.26 39.29 52.49
C LYS A 82 23.56 38.24 51.42
N GLU A 83 24.84 37.98 51.16
CA GLU A 83 25.27 36.97 50.18
C GLU A 83 24.56 35.61 50.38
N ARG A 84 24.15 34.98 49.27
CA ARG A 84 23.36 33.73 49.19
C ARG A 84 21.88 33.83 49.56
N TYR A 85 21.39 35.01 49.90
CA TYR A 85 19.97 35.27 50.09
C TYR A 85 19.45 36.14 48.95
N ASP A 86 18.29 35.79 48.40
CA ASP A 86 17.62 36.62 47.40
C ASP A 86 16.36 37.25 47.99
N THR A 87 16.04 38.46 47.52
CA THR A 87 14.83 39.15 47.94
C THR A 87 13.61 38.54 47.25
N GLN A 88 12.77 37.84 48.00
CA GLN A 88 11.48 37.35 47.54
C GLN A 88 10.37 37.95 48.41
N SER A 89 9.42 38.65 47.78
CA SER A 89 8.30 39.33 48.46
C SER A 89 8.73 40.23 49.63
N GLY A 90 9.89 40.89 49.50
CA GLY A 90 10.44 41.78 50.54
C GLY A 90 11.17 41.08 51.69
N LYS A 91 11.36 39.76 51.65
CA LYS A 91 12.17 39.02 52.63
C LYS A 91 13.40 38.40 51.98
N CYS A 92 14.43 38.17 52.77
CA CYS A 92 15.64 37.50 52.32
C CYS A 92 15.52 36.00 52.53
N ILE A 93 15.43 35.24 51.43
CA ILE A 93 15.27 33.80 51.44
C ILE A 93 16.59 33.15 51.00
N LEU A 94 17.05 32.15 51.75
CA LEU A 94 18.27 31.40 51.43
C LEU A 94 18.01 30.55 50.19
N ASN A 95 18.85 30.70 49.17
CA ASN A 95 18.79 29.88 47.98
C ASN A 95 20.05 29.04 47.84
N GLU A 96 19.90 27.73 47.65
CA GLU A 96 21.03 26.88 47.26
C GLU A 96 21.50 27.22 45.85
N CYS A 97 20.58 27.69 44.99
CA CYS A 97 20.89 28.05 43.61
C CYS A 97 20.06 29.21 43.06
N ASN A 98 20.66 29.93 42.12
CA ASN A 98 20.03 30.98 41.33
C ASN A 98 20.83 31.20 40.03
N ASP A 99 20.57 32.31 39.32
CA ASP A 99 21.24 32.63 38.06
C ASP A 99 22.76 32.87 38.22
N VAL A 100 23.20 33.24 39.42
CA VAL A 100 24.59 33.50 39.78
C VAL A 100 25.25 32.25 40.33
N ASN A 101 24.62 31.61 41.33
CA ASN A 101 25.08 30.38 41.95
C ASN A 101 24.39 29.17 41.31
N LYS A 102 24.88 28.76 40.14
CA LYS A 102 24.32 27.61 39.41
C LYS A 102 24.64 26.30 40.13
N CYS A 103 23.72 25.36 40.06
CA CYS A 103 23.95 24.01 40.57
C CYS A 103 25.12 23.32 39.86
N THR A 104 25.92 22.56 40.62
CA THR A 104 26.99 21.70 40.09
C THR A 104 26.46 20.31 39.74
N ASP A 105 27.30 19.48 39.11
CA ASP A 105 27.01 18.05 38.83
C ASP A 105 25.75 17.81 37.98
N ASN A 106 25.45 18.73 37.05
CA ASN A 106 24.26 18.71 36.18
C ASN A 106 22.92 18.65 36.95
N LYS A 107 22.89 19.13 38.19
CA LYS A 107 21.63 19.28 38.94
C LYS A 107 20.82 20.47 38.41
N PHE A 108 19.52 20.38 38.56
CA PHE A 108 18.55 21.40 38.20
C PHE A 108 18.22 22.29 39.41
N CYS A 109 18.03 23.58 39.17
CA CYS A 109 17.61 24.51 40.20
C CYS A 109 16.08 24.55 40.28
N ALA A 110 15.51 23.77 41.20
CA ALA A 110 14.08 23.77 41.49
C ALA A 110 13.71 25.07 42.22
N ARG A 111 12.68 25.76 41.72
CA ARG A 111 12.21 27.04 42.27
C ARG A 111 11.11 26.83 43.31
N ASP A 112 11.21 27.51 44.44
CA ASP A 112 10.22 27.46 45.52
C ASP A 112 10.15 28.77 46.29
N PRO A 113 8.96 29.19 46.77
CA PRO A 113 8.81 30.42 47.56
C PRO A 113 9.58 30.44 48.89
N ALA A 114 9.92 29.27 49.45
CA ALA A 114 10.71 29.14 50.66
C ALA A 114 12.21 28.99 50.39
N GLY A 115 12.62 28.90 49.12
CA GLY A 115 14.02 28.88 48.69
C GLY A 115 14.31 27.83 47.61
N ASN A 116 15.06 28.23 46.60
CA ASN A 116 15.45 27.37 45.50
C ASN A 116 16.44 26.29 45.94
N LYS A 117 16.29 25.09 45.38
CA LYS A 117 17.08 23.91 45.75
C LYS A 117 17.72 23.23 44.54
N CYS A 118 18.95 22.73 44.69
CA CYS A 118 19.56 21.90 43.66
C CYS A 118 19.06 20.46 43.76
N VAL A 119 18.35 19.99 42.74
CA VAL A 119 17.77 18.65 42.67
C VAL A 119 18.28 17.90 41.45
N THR A 120 18.33 16.56 41.54
CA THR A 120 18.63 15.72 40.38
C THR A 120 17.36 15.51 39.57
N LEU A 121 17.39 15.78 38.26
CA LEU A 121 16.25 15.53 37.39
C LEU A 121 16.07 14.02 37.14
N PRO A 122 14.84 13.50 37.24
CA PRO A 122 14.50 12.19 36.68
C PRO A 122 14.77 12.16 35.17
N LYS A 123 14.96 10.96 34.63
CA LYS A 123 15.15 10.78 33.17
C LYS A 123 13.97 11.37 32.38
N ASN A 124 14.27 12.06 31.28
CA ASN A 124 13.33 12.75 30.39
C ASN A 124 12.52 13.90 31.06
N CYS A 125 12.97 14.37 32.21
CA CYS A 125 12.35 15.48 32.92
C CYS A 125 13.00 16.81 32.52
N VAL A 126 12.17 17.84 32.32
CA VAL A 126 12.64 19.20 31.98
C VAL A 126 12.42 20.21 33.11
N ASP A 127 11.63 19.86 34.13
CA ASP A 127 11.35 20.70 35.29
C ASP A 127 10.90 19.85 36.49
N ALA A 128 11.38 20.18 37.69
CA ALA A 128 11.11 19.43 38.91
C ALA A 128 10.84 20.33 40.12
N ASP A 129 10.10 19.79 41.09
CA ASP A 129 9.89 20.41 42.41
C ASP A 129 11.14 20.30 43.31
N ILE A 130 11.08 20.92 44.50
CA ILE A 130 12.19 20.89 45.48
C ILE A 130 12.48 19.51 46.08
N SER A 131 11.58 18.55 45.91
CA SER A 131 11.80 17.14 46.29
C SER A 131 12.48 16.35 45.16
N GLY A 132 12.65 16.95 43.98
CA GLY A 132 13.20 16.31 42.79
C GLY A 132 12.16 15.51 42.00
N ASN A 133 10.88 15.65 42.31
CA ASN A 133 9.82 15.04 41.51
C ASN A 133 9.61 15.85 40.25
N CYS A 134 9.49 15.16 39.11
CA CYS A 134 9.25 15.81 37.84
C CYS A 134 7.85 16.44 37.80
N ILE A 135 7.77 17.70 37.38
CA ILE A 135 6.51 18.43 37.14
C ILE A 135 6.28 18.71 35.66
N ARG A 136 7.32 18.56 34.82
CA ARG A 136 7.20 18.68 33.37
C ARG A 136 8.22 17.81 32.67
N CYS A 137 7.76 17.03 31.71
CA CYS A 137 8.60 16.11 30.93
C CYS A 137 8.90 16.66 29.54
N GLU A 138 9.86 16.03 28.87
CA GLU A 138 10.06 16.17 27.42
C GLU A 138 8.79 15.76 26.66
N ASN A 139 8.68 16.15 25.38
CA ASN A 139 7.60 15.67 24.51
C ASN A 139 7.56 14.14 24.54
N ILE A 140 6.40 13.54 24.23
CA ILE A 140 6.11 12.11 24.28
C ILE A 140 6.13 11.46 25.68
N TYR A 141 6.40 12.23 26.73
CA TYR A 141 6.29 11.79 28.13
C TYR A 141 5.33 12.70 28.93
N GLY A 142 4.61 12.11 29.87
CA GLY A 142 3.76 12.79 30.85
C GLY A 142 4.19 12.44 32.26
N VAL A 143 3.77 13.26 33.23
CA VAL A 143 4.10 13.06 34.64
C VAL A 143 3.17 12.01 35.25
N GLU A 144 3.76 11.01 35.90
CA GLU A 144 3.07 10.03 36.74
C GLU A 144 3.99 9.71 37.94
N ASP A 145 3.47 9.89 39.16
CA ASP A 145 4.22 9.70 40.42
C ASP A 145 5.59 10.38 40.47
N GLY A 146 5.66 11.63 39.99
CA GLY A 146 6.90 12.43 39.97
C GLY A 146 7.95 11.95 38.95
N LYS A 147 7.58 11.05 38.03
CA LYS A 147 8.46 10.52 36.98
C LYS A 147 7.84 10.73 35.61
N CYS A 148 8.69 10.66 34.58
CA CYS A 148 8.26 10.76 33.19
C CYS A 148 7.97 9.37 32.62
N VAL A 149 6.72 9.15 32.24
CA VAL A 149 6.22 7.92 31.61
C VAL A 149 5.69 8.26 30.23
N TYR A 150 5.75 7.34 29.28
CA TYR A 150 5.28 7.59 27.91
C TYR A 150 3.81 8.05 27.89
N CYS A 151 3.52 8.99 27.00
CA CYS A 151 2.13 9.35 26.66
C CYS A 151 1.39 8.15 26.05
N ALA A 152 0.05 8.18 26.10
CA ALA A 152 -0.79 7.26 25.36
C ALA A 152 -0.44 7.23 23.85
N VAL A 153 -0.77 6.11 23.20
CA VAL A 153 -0.51 5.90 21.77
C VAL A 153 -1.09 7.05 20.95
N TYR A 154 -0.35 7.45 19.91
CA TYR A 154 -0.69 8.55 19.01
C TYR A 154 -0.69 9.97 19.64
N CYS A 155 -0.30 10.10 20.91
CA CYS A 155 -0.11 11.38 21.57
C CYS A 155 1.33 11.90 21.47
N ASN A 156 1.50 13.15 21.04
CA ASN A 156 2.80 13.83 20.94
C ASN A 156 3.13 14.61 22.22
N ILE A 157 2.14 15.29 22.82
CA ILE A 157 2.32 16.05 24.07
C ILE A 157 1.20 15.70 25.03
N CYS A 158 1.54 15.26 26.24
CA CYS A 158 0.59 14.94 27.30
C CYS A 158 0.99 15.56 28.65
N ILE A 159 0.00 15.77 29.51
CA ILE A 159 0.21 16.18 30.90
C ILE A 159 0.54 14.94 31.75
N SER A 160 -0.20 13.87 31.51
CA SER A 160 -0.01 12.54 32.11
C SER A 160 -0.22 11.47 31.05
N PRO A 161 0.16 10.19 31.30
CA PRO A 161 -0.05 9.11 30.34
C PRO A 161 -1.49 8.96 29.82
N LYS A 162 -2.49 9.46 30.58
CA LYS A 162 -3.92 9.39 30.23
C LYS A 162 -4.51 10.70 29.69
N GLN A 163 -3.77 11.81 29.75
CA GLN A 163 -4.29 13.13 29.40
C GLN A 163 -3.43 13.78 28.30
N CYS A 164 -3.80 13.54 27.05
CA CYS A 164 -3.15 14.14 25.89
C CYS A 164 -3.61 15.59 25.66
N THR A 165 -2.70 16.42 25.16
CA THR A 165 -2.97 17.81 24.75
C THR A 165 -2.65 18.07 23.29
N LYS A 166 -1.80 17.24 22.67
CA LYS A 166 -1.47 17.33 21.24
C LYS A 166 -1.23 15.94 20.65
N CYS A 167 -1.92 15.62 19.59
CA CYS A 167 -1.78 14.35 18.86
C CYS A 167 -0.69 14.43 17.78
N TYR A 168 -0.20 13.28 17.31
CA TYR A 168 0.57 13.22 16.07
C TYR A 168 -0.30 13.57 14.86
N GLU A 169 0.34 13.81 13.72
CA GLU A 169 -0.36 13.95 12.43
C GLU A 169 -1.25 12.73 12.15
N ASN A 170 -2.33 12.94 11.40
CA ASN A 170 -3.41 11.98 11.13
C ASN A 170 -4.31 11.64 12.34
N TYR A 171 -4.15 12.33 13.47
CA TYR A 171 -5.02 12.18 14.64
C TYR A 171 -5.48 13.55 15.16
N PHE A 172 -6.71 13.61 15.67
CA PHE A 172 -7.27 14.78 16.36
C PHE A 172 -7.53 14.48 17.83
N LEU A 173 -7.47 15.52 18.66
CA LEU A 173 -7.70 15.41 20.10
C LEU A 173 -9.21 15.40 20.41
N LYS A 174 -9.68 14.34 21.05
CA LYS A 174 -11.05 14.20 21.54
C LYS A 174 -11.02 13.72 22.99
N ASN A 175 -11.50 14.56 23.92
CA ASN A 175 -11.58 14.26 25.35
C ASN A 175 -10.24 13.79 25.97
N GLY A 176 -9.12 14.40 25.59
CA GLY A 176 -7.79 14.02 26.09
C GLY A 176 -7.20 12.78 25.44
N VAL A 177 -7.85 12.21 24.42
CA VAL A 177 -7.39 11.02 23.69
C VAL A 177 -7.27 11.33 22.19
N CYS A 178 -6.29 10.74 21.53
CA CYS A 178 -6.07 10.91 20.09
C CYS A 178 -6.89 9.91 19.28
N THR A 179 -7.74 10.42 18.40
CA THR A 179 -8.59 9.64 17.49
C THR A 179 -8.14 9.87 16.06
N SER A 180 -8.19 8.83 15.21
CA SER A 180 -7.74 8.93 13.82
C SER A 180 -8.62 9.88 13.00
N CYS A 181 -7.99 10.62 12.09
CA CYS A 181 -8.67 11.35 11.02
C CYS A 181 -9.29 10.39 9.99
N SER A 182 -10.10 10.92 9.07
CA SER A 182 -10.57 10.19 7.88
C SER A 182 -9.41 9.80 6.96
N ASP A 183 -9.63 8.80 6.12
CA ASP A 183 -8.63 8.32 5.14
C ASP A 183 -8.07 9.46 4.27
N GLY A 184 -6.76 9.43 4.05
CA GLY A 184 -6.04 10.44 3.27
C GLY A 184 -5.90 11.82 3.95
N CYS A 185 -6.45 12.00 5.15
CA CYS A 185 -6.36 13.26 5.89
C CYS A 185 -5.14 13.31 6.81
N ARG A 186 -4.33 14.37 6.68
CA ARG A 186 -3.13 14.61 7.49
C ARG A 186 -3.42 15.42 8.75
N SER A 187 -4.38 16.34 8.71
CA SER A 187 -4.81 17.14 9.86
C SER A 187 -6.31 17.34 9.82
N CYS A 188 -6.99 17.10 10.94
CA CYS A 188 -8.45 17.18 11.04
C CYS A 188 -8.90 17.79 12.38
N GLU A 189 -10.11 18.35 12.39
CA GLU A 189 -10.79 18.82 13.62
C GLU A 189 -11.68 17.72 14.22
N SER A 190 -12.14 16.79 13.38
CA SER A 190 -12.95 15.64 13.77
C SER A 190 -12.69 14.48 12.81
N ALA A 191 -13.31 13.31 13.08
CA ALA A 191 -13.20 12.14 12.21
C ALA A 191 -13.72 12.38 10.78
N THR A 192 -14.53 13.42 10.55
CA THR A 192 -15.11 13.74 9.23
C THR A 192 -14.74 15.12 8.72
N LYS A 193 -14.02 15.93 9.51
CA LYS A 193 -13.65 17.31 9.16
C LYS A 193 -12.16 17.45 8.97
N CYS A 194 -11.69 17.17 7.75
CA CYS A 194 -10.29 17.34 7.38
C CYS A 194 -9.98 18.79 7.04
N THR A 195 -8.84 19.28 7.53
CA THR A 195 -8.34 20.63 7.22
C THR A 195 -7.10 20.60 6.34
N ARG A 196 -6.42 19.46 6.25
CA ARG A 196 -5.24 19.28 5.39
C ARG A 196 -5.10 17.84 4.94
N CYS A 197 -5.01 17.63 3.63
CA CYS A 197 -4.81 16.31 3.05
C CYS A 197 -3.34 15.87 3.03
N GLY A 198 -3.16 14.55 3.04
CA GLY A 198 -1.87 13.90 2.83
C GLY A 198 -1.39 14.01 1.38
N LEU A 199 -0.19 13.51 1.11
CA LEU A 199 0.37 13.50 -0.24
C LEU A 199 -0.49 12.64 -1.18
N GLY A 200 -0.76 13.16 -2.39
CA GLY A 200 -1.61 12.49 -3.36
C GLY A 200 -3.11 12.61 -3.08
N TYR A 201 -3.53 13.56 -2.25
CA TYR A 201 -4.94 13.86 -2.00
C TYR A 201 -5.21 15.36 -2.16
N THR A 202 -6.42 15.71 -2.62
CA THR A 202 -6.92 17.09 -2.68
C THR A 202 -8.02 17.27 -1.65
N LEU A 203 -8.04 18.42 -0.97
CA LEU A 203 -9.13 18.78 -0.07
C LEU A 203 -10.33 19.24 -0.91
N ASP A 204 -11.42 18.50 -0.82
CA ASP A 204 -12.73 18.88 -1.34
C ASP A 204 -13.67 19.08 -0.15
N GLN A 205 -13.94 20.35 0.17
CA GLN A 205 -14.58 20.77 1.42
C GLN A 205 -13.81 20.25 2.65
N ASP A 206 -14.37 19.25 3.33
CA ASP A 206 -13.86 18.65 4.57
C ASP A 206 -13.30 17.23 4.34
N ILE A 207 -13.25 16.76 3.08
CA ILE A 207 -12.88 15.37 2.73
C ILE A 207 -11.67 15.37 1.80
N CYS A 208 -10.76 14.43 2.01
CA CYS A 208 -9.60 14.23 1.14
C CYS A 208 -9.89 13.22 0.03
N GLN A 209 -9.85 13.67 -1.22
CA GLN A 209 -10.03 12.83 -2.39
C GLN A 209 -8.68 12.46 -3.00
N LYS A 210 -8.46 11.17 -3.25
CA LYS A 210 -7.21 10.64 -3.80
C LYS A 210 -6.99 11.15 -5.23
N GLN A 211 -5.89 11.87 -5.45
CA GLN A 211 -5.36 12.13 -6.79
C GLN A 211 -4.72 10.83 -7.28
N GLY A 212 -5.37 10.14 -8.23
CA GLY A 212 -4.74 8.99 -8.89
C GLY A 212 -3.83 9.42 -10.05
N PRO A 213 -3.08 8.46 -10.62
CA PRO A 213 -2.15 8.76 -11.70
C PRO A 213 -2.88 9.26 -12.96
N ARG A 214 -2.27 10.24 -13.63
CA ARG A 214 -2.64 10.65 -14.99
C ARG A 214 -1.77 9.92 -16.00
N GLU A 215 -2.09 8.65 -16.27
CA GLU A 215 -1.30 7.81 -17.17
C GLU A 215 -1.33 8.32 -18.62
N CYS A 216 -2.45 8.90 -19.03
CA CYS A 216 -2.70 9.43 -20.36
C CYS A 216 -3.38 10.80 -20.34
N SER A 217 -3.31 11.53 -21.45
CA SER A 217 -3.98 12.82 -21.63
C SER A 217 -4.09 13.12 -23.13
N ASN A 218 -4.72 14.23 -23.49
CA ASN A 218 -4.74 14.73 -24.88
C ASN A 218 -3.33 14.94 -25.47
N SER A 219 -2.31 15.12 -24.62
CA SER A 219 -0.91 15.28 -25.03
C SER A 219 -0.05 14.05 -24.77
N LYS A 220 -0.60 13.00 -24.14
CA LYS A 220 0.10 11.77 -23.76
C LYS A 220 -0.77 10.56 -24.07
N SER A 221 -0.62 10.03 -25.28
CA SER A 221 -1.35 8.85 -25.73
C SER A 221 -0.93 7.58 -24.97
N CYS A 222 -1.85 6.62 -24.87
CA CYS A 222 -1.55 5.30 -24.34
C CYS A 222 -0.64 4.49 -25.28
N PRO A 223 0.10 3.50 -24.76
CA PRO A 223 0.83 2.53 -25.57
C PRO A 223 -0.10 1.76 -26.53
N SER A 224 0.46 1.18 -27.60
CA SER A 224 -0.29 0.37 -28.56
C SER A 224 -1.09 -0.75 -27.88
N GLY A 225 -2.30 -1.00 -28.39
CA GLY A 225 -3.24 -1.97 -27.81
C GLY A 225 -3.98 -1.46 -26.57
N LYS A 226 -3.89 -0.16 -26.26
CA LYS A 226 -4.62 0.47 -25.15
C LYS A 226 -5.33 1.75 -25.55
N PHE A 227 -6.37 2.12 -24.81
CA PHE A 227 -7.08 3.40 -24.92
C PHE A 227 -7.11 4.12 -23.57
N CYS A 228 -7.31 5.44 -23.61
CA CYS A 228 -7.34 6.27 -22.41
C CYS A 228 -8.76 6.36 -21.86
N LEU A 229 -8.97 5.87 -20.63
CA LEU A 229 -10.20 6.13 -19.88
C LEU A 229 -10.02 7.37 -19.00
N TYR A 230 -10.95 8.31 -19.16
CA TYR A 230 -11.00 9.53 -18.35
C TYR A 230 -12.05 9.38 -17.24
N TYR A 231 -11.60 9.54 -16.00
CA TYR A 231 -12.45 9.79 -14.84
C TYR A 231 -12.22 11.24 -14.40
N PRO A 232 -13.09 11.82 -13.56
CA PRO A 232 -12.96 13.23 -13.14
C PRO A 232 -11.59 13.61 -12.58
N TRP A 233 -10.86 12.67 -11.96
CA TRP A 233 -9.60 12.95 -11.25
C TRP A 233 -8.45 11.99 -11.59
N ILE A 234 -8.68 10.99 -12.44
CA ILE A 234 -7.68 9.99 -12.87
C ILE A 234 -7.84 9.68 -14.35
N SER A 235 -6.76 9.22 -14.98
CA SER A 235 -6.82 8.73 -16.36
C SER A 235 -5.91 7.53 -16.52
N THR A 236 -6.45 6.39 -16.95
CA THR A 236 -5.73 5.12 -17.02
C THR A 236 -5.71 4.58 -18.45
N CYS A 237 -4.67 3.81 -18.77
CA CYS A 237 -4.56 3.14 -20.07
C CYS A 237 -5.09 1.71 -19.99
N GLU A 238 -6.31 1.50 -20.48
CA GLU A 238 -6.99 0.21 -20.52
C GLU A 238 -6.72 -0.55 -21.81
N THR A 239 -6.72 -1.88 -21.74
CA THR A 239 -6.48 -2.75 -22.90
C THR A 239 -7.66 -2.77 -23.86
N CYS A 240 -7.37 -2.72 -25.16
CA CYS A 240 -8.35 -2.94 -26.21
C CYS A 240 -8.87 -4.38 -26.22
N ALA A 241 -9.98 -4.61 -26.93
CA ALA A 241 -10.47 -5.97 -27.24
C ALA A 241 -9.44 -6.81 -28.01
N GLU A 242 -9.58 -8.13 -27.96
CA GLU A 242 -8.67 -9.06 -28.63
C GLU A 242 -8.52 -8.73 -30.13
N GLY A 243 -7.28 -8.80 -30.63
CA GLY A 243 -6.98 -8.51 -32.03
C GLY A 243 -6.82 -7.02 -32.36
N CYS A 244 -7.08 -6.11 -31.42
CA CYS A 244 -6.92 -4.67 -31.63
C CYS A 244 -5.51 -4.17 -31.40
N SER A 245 -4.98 -3.40 -32.36
CA SER A 245 -3.75 -2.61 -32.19
C SER A 245 -4.05 -1.17 -31.74
N ALA A 246 -5.24 -0.64 -32.02
CA ALA A 246 -5.77 0.62 -31.51
C ALA A 246 -7.30 0.57 -31.37
N CYS A 247 -7.84 1.28 -30.39
CA CYS A 247 -9.27 1.34 -30.10
C CYS A 247 -9.68 2.71 -29.54
N SER A 248 -10.93 3.12 -29.77
CA SER A 248 -11.51 4.34 -29.17
C SER A 248 -12.10 4.08 -27.79
N ASP A 249 -12.58 2.86 -27.57
CA ASP A 249 -13.07 2.35 -26.30
C ASP A 249 -12.91 0.82 -26.22
N ILE A 250 -13.43 0.21 -25.17
CA ILE A 250 -13.29 -1.23 -24.90
C ILE A 250 -13.94 -2.14 -25.96
N LYS A 251 -14.92 -1.64 -26.73
CA LYS A 251 -15.64 -2.39 -27.77
C LYS A 251 -15.27 -1.95 -29.17
N SER A 252 -14.92 -0.68 -29.35
CA SER A 252 -14.70 -0.08 -30.67
C SER A 252 -13.22 -0.03 -31.05
N CYS A 253 -12.83 -0.95 -31.91
CA CYS A 253 -11.52 -1.04 -32.51
C CYS A 253 -11.37 -0.10 -33.70
N THR A 254 -10.22 0.56 -33.82
CA THR A 254 -9.88 1.44 -34.94
C THR A 254 -8.77 0.88 -35.83
N ALA A 255 -7.96 -0.05 -35.30
CA ALA A 255 -6.94 -0.76 -36.06
C ALA A 255 -6.72 -2.17 -35.49
N CYS A 256 -6.43 -3.13 -36.37
CA CYS A 256 -6.18 -4.52 -36.00
C CYS A 256 -4.69 -4.87 -36.00
N ILE A 257 -4.32 -5.90 -35.22
CA ILE A 257 -3.00 -6.53 -35.33
C ILE A 257 -2.92 -7.40 -36.59
N ASN A 258 -1.71 -7.79 -36.99
CA ASN A 258 -1.49 -8.67 -38.13
C ASN A 258 -2.24 -10.00 -37.97
N GLY A 259 -2.89 -10.47 -39.04
CA GLY A 259 -3.73 -11.68 -39.04
C GLY A 259 -5.18 -11.44 -38.64
N TYR A 260 -5.59 -10.19 -38.39
CA TYR A 260 -6.97 -9.77 -38.16
C TYR A 260 -7.39 -8.71 -39.17
N ARG A 261 -8.69 -8.64 -39.47
CA ARG A 261 -9.31 -7.65 -40.34
C ARG A 261 -10.35 -6.85 -39.56
N LEU A 262 -10.41 -5.54 -39.80
CA LEU A 262 -11.44 -4.69 -39.21
C LEU A 262 -12.79 -4.92 -39.92
N HIS A 263 -13.81 -5.25 -39.14
CA HIS A 263 -15.20 -5.38 -39.58
C HIS A 263 -16.13 -4.82 -38.51
N GLU A 264 -16.88 -3.77 -38.86
CA GLU A 264 -17.84 -3.11 -37.94
C GLU A 264 -17.24 -2.75 -36.57
N GLN A 265 -16.05 -2.11 -36.57
CA GLN A 265 -15.30 -1.73 -35.36
C GLN A 265 -14.80 -2.93 -34.51
N THR A 266 -14.84 -4.15 -35.03
CA THR A 266 -14.26 -5.33 -34.38
C THR A 266 -13.17 -5.95 -35.24
N CYS A 267 -12.14 -6.50 -34.61
CA CYS A 267 -11.10 -7.22 -35.33
C CYS A 267 -11.46 -8.69 -35.41
N VAL A 268 -11.72 -9.17 -36.62
CA VAL A 268 -12.06 -10.56 -36.89
C VAL A 268 -10.85 -11.30 -37.45
N LYS A 269 -10.60 -12.52 -36.98
CA LYS A 269 -9.42 -13.30 -37.32
C LYS A 269 -9.46 -13.76 -38.78
N GLN A 270 -8.32 -13.68 -39.47
CA GLN A 270 -8.14 -14.20 -40.83
C GLN A 270 -7.40 -15.54 -40.78
N ILE A 271 -8.11 -16.62 -41.10
CA ILE A 271 -7.56 -17.98 -41.23
C ILE A 271 -6.98 -18.19 -42.64
N CYS A 272 -7.65 -17.64 -43.65
CA CYS A 272 -7.27 -17.74 -45.05
C CYS A 272 -7.18 -16.36 -45.73
N THR A 273 -6.21 -16.19 -46.61
CA THR A 273 -5.99 -14.97 -47.42
C THR A 273 -5.43 -15.38 -48.79
N GLU A 274 -5.27 -14.44 -49.73
CA GLU A 274 -4.59 -14.73 -51.01
C GLU A 274 -3.16 -15.24 -50.81
N SER A 275 -2.45 -14.69 -49.82
CA SER A 275 -1.09 -15.11 -49.46
C SER A 275 -1.05 -16.41 -48.64
N LYS A 276 -2.19 -16.83 -48.08
CA LYS A 276 -2.34 -18.06 -47.29
C LYS A 276 -3.66 -18.75 -47.68
N PRO A 277 -3.72 -19.36 -48.88
CA PRO A 277 -4.92 -20.02 -49.35
C PRO A 277 -5.20 -21.27 -48.50
N CYS A 278 -6.46 -21.71 -48.52
CA CYS A 278 -6.86 -22.97 -47.91
C CYS A 278 -6.16 -24.15 -48.62
N GLU A 279 -5.99 -25.26 -47.89
CA GLU A 279 -5.46 -26.50 -48.47
C GLU A 279 -6.37 -27.02 -49.60
N SER A 280 -5.80 -27.83 -50.49
CA SER A 280 -6.52 -28.43 -51.62
C SER A 280 -7.78 -29.16 -51.13
N GLY A 281 -8.90 -28.97 -51.84
CA GLY A 281 -10.21 -29.51 -51.45
C GLY A 281 -10.97 -28.65 -50.45
N SER A 282 -10.54 -27.40 -50.20
CA SER A 282 -11.28 -26.41 -49.41
C SER A 282 -11.25 -25.01 -50.04
N PHE A 283 -12.26 -24.19 -49.76
CA PHE A 283 -12.34 -22.77 -50.16
C PHE A 283 -12.44 -21.86 -48.93
N CYS A 284 -12.09 -20.58 -49.10
CA CYS A 284 -12.13 -19.59 -48.03
C CYS A 284 -13.52 -18.94 -47.96
N GLU A 285 -14.30 -19.27 -46.93
CA GLU A 285 -15.62 -18.68 -46.69
C GLU A 285 -15.51 -17.48 -45.76
N MET A 286 -16.03 -16.33 -46.20
CA MET A 286 -16.10 -15.10 -45.40
C MET A 286 -17.31 -15.14 -44.47
N LYS A 287 -17.10 -14.84 -43.17
CA LYS A 287 -18.13 -14.82 -42.13
C LYS A 287 -18.12 -13.47 -41.40
N SER A 288 -19.20 -13.17 -40.69
CA SER A 288 -19.25 -12.00 -39.80
C SER A 288 -18.20 -12.08 -38.67
N THR A 289 -17.78 -13.28 -38.28
CA THR A 289 -16.78 -13.52 -37.24
C THR A 289 -15.35 -13.75 -37.78
N GLY A 290 -15.11 -13.55 -39.09
CA GLY A 290 -13.80 -13.73 -39.72
C GLY A 290 -13.88 -14.46 -41.05
N ASN A 291 -13.04 -15.47 -41.24
CA ASN A 291 -13.18 -16.40 -42.36
C ASN A 291 -12.68 -17.79 -41.97
N ALA A 292 -13.12 -18.81 -42.70
CA ALA A 292 -12.76 -20.20 -42.43
C ALA A 292 -12.57 -20.97 -43.74
N CYS A 293 -11.70 -21.98 -43.69
CA CYS A 293 -11.58 -22.94 -44.78
C CYS A 293 -12.69 -23.97 -44.67
N ILE A 294 -13.54 -24.03 -45.69
CA ILE A 294 -14.67 -24.95 -45.77
C ILE A 294 -14.38 -25.97 -46.86
N SER A 295 -14.60 -27.25 -46.54
CA SER A 295 -14.36 -28.33 -47.48
C SER A 295 -15.28 -28.21 -48.70
N CYS A 296 -14.72 -28.49 -49.87
CA CYS A 296 -15.45 -28.64 -51.11
C CYS A 296 -16.36 -29.88 -51.08
N LEU A 297 -17.18 -30.04 -52.14
CA LEU A 297 -17.85 -31.30 -52.44
C LEU A 297 -16.87 -32.48 -52.46
N LYS A 298 -17.35 -33.66 -52.07
CA LYS A 298 -16.55 -34.89 -52.08
C LYS A 298 -15.96 -35.14 -53.48
N GLY A 299 -14.67 -35.43 -53.52
CA GLY A 299 -13.95 -35.68 -54.77
C GLY A 299 -13.54 -34.41 -55.53
N CYS A 300 -13.80 -33.22 -54.98
CA CYS A 300 -13.37 -31.95 -55.57
C CYS A 300 -12.01 -31.48 -55.02
N ALA A 301 -11.12 -31.00 -55.90
CA ALA A 301 -9.82 -30.42 -55.55
C ALA A 301 -9.83 -28.91 -55.44
N THR A 302 -10.56 -28.20 -56.31
CA THR A 302 -10.71 -26.73 -56.23
C THR A 302 -12.18 -26.34 -56.40
N CYS A 303 -12.66 -25.48 -55.51
CA CYS A 303 -14.04 -24.98 -55.51
C CYS A 303 -14.08 -23.51 -55.10
N THR A 304 -15.15 -22.80 -55.47
CA THR A 304 -15.40 -21.41 -55.03
C THR A 304 -16.43 -21.31 -53.91
N ASP A 305 -17.26 -22.34 -53.78
CA ASP A 305 -18.29 -22.48 -52.76
C ASP A 305 -18.58 -23.96 -52.52
N SER A 306 -19.48 -24.27 -51.59
CA SER A 306 -19.82 -25.64 -51.19
C SER A 306 -20.55 -26.47 -52.26
N SER A 307 -20.94 -25.86 -53.39
CA SER A 307 -21.72 -26.48 -54.46
C SER A 307 -21.03 -26.49 -55.83
N THR A 308 -20.02 -25.63 -56.04
CA THR A 308 -19.37 -25.45 -57.34
C THR A 308 -17.97 -26.03 -57.35
N CYS A 309 -17.77 -27.15 -58.05
CA CYS A 309 -16.44 -27.74 -58.24
C CYS A 309 -15.81 -27.31 -59.58
N HIS A 310 -14.61 -26.72 -59.52
CA HIS A 310 -13.85 -26.29 -60.70
C HIS A 310 -12.88 -27.37 -61.20
N GLN A 311 -12.30 -28.15 -60.28
CA GLN A 311 -11.38 -29.23 -60.62
C GLN A 311 -11.60 -30.43 -59.71
N CYS A 312 -11.76 -31.62 -60.29
CA CYS A 312 -11.86 -32.86 -59.53
C CYS A 312 -10.50 -33.31 -58.98
N ALA A 313 -10.53 -33.92 -57.80
CA ALA A 313 -9.37 -34.56 -57.19
C ALA A 313 -8.89 -35.76 -58.01
N LYS A 314 -7.64 -36.16 -57.80
CA LYS A 314 -7.07 -37.35 -58.46
C LYS A 314 -7.97 -38.58 -58.24
N GLY A 315 -8.10 -39.42 -59.26
CA GLY A 315 -9.01 -40.57 -59.24
C GLY A 315 -10.50 -40.21 -59.34
N HIS A 316 -10.86 -38.97 -59.71
CA HIS A 316 -12.24 -38.55 -59.98
C HIS A 316 -12.33 -37.82 -61.33
N PHE A 317 -13.48 -37.91 -62.00
CA PHE A 317 -13.81 -37.18 -63.23
C PHE A 317 -15.05 -36.30 -63.04
N SER A 318 -15.17 -35.27 -63.87
CA SER A 318 -16.31 -34.35 -63.82
C SER A 318 -17.52 -34.95 -64.54
N SER A 319 -18.63 -35.11 -63.82
CA SER A 319 -19.92 -35.56 -64.36
C SER A 319 -21.02 -34.60 -63.93
N ARG A 320 -21.53 -33.80 -64.87
CA ARG A 320 -22.61 -32.82 -64.65
C ARG A 320 -22.36 -31.85 -63.47
N GLY A 321 -21.11 -31.41 -63.28
CA GLY A 321 -20.72 -30.48 -62.23
C GLY A 321 -20.40 -31.11 -60.86
N VAL A 322 -20.46 -32.44 -60.75
CA VAL A 322 -20.06 -33.19 -59.56
C VAL A 322 -18.91 -34.13 -59.91
N CYS A 323 -18.02 -34.41 -58.96
CA CYS A 323 -16.89 -35.30 -59.17
C CYS A 323 -17.27 -36.75 -58.81
N ALA A 324 -17.26 -37.63 -59.81
CA ALA A 324 -17.47 -39.07 -59.63
C ALA A 324 -16.13 -39.80 -59.61
N PRO A 325 -15.98 -40.90 -58.82
CA PRO A 325 -14.74 -41.66 -58.80
C PRO A 325 -14.49 -42.38 -60.12
N CYS A 326 -13.22 -42.51 -60.51
CA CYS A 326 -12.79 -43.33 -61.64
C CYS A 326 -13.03 -44.83 -61.35
N GLY A 327 -13.05 -45.64 -62.41
CA GLY A 327 -13.06 -47.10 -62.32
C GLY A 327 -11.89 -47.68 -61.51
N GLN A 328 -11.97 -48.98 -61.18
CA GLN A 328 -10.99 -49.65 -60.32
C GLN A 328 -9.55 -49.48 -60.83
N ASN A 329 -8.62 -49.24 -59.90
CA ASN A 329 -7.19 -49.06 -60.16
C ASN A 329 -6.85 -47.94 -61.15
N CYS A 330 -7.77 -47.00 -61.41
CA CYS A 330 -7.56 -45.87 -62.29
C CYS A 330 -7.15 -44.62 -61.51
N LYS A 331 -6.12 -43.91 -62.01
CA LYS A 331 -5.56 -42.67 -61.44
C LYS A 331 -6.13 -41.42 -62.11
N SER A 332 -6.44 -41.47 -63.40
CA SER A 332 -7.15 -40.41 -64.14
C SER A 332 -8.00 -41.01 -65.26
N CYS A 333 -9.23 -40.54 -65.40
CA CYS A 333 -10.21 -41.07 -66.34
C CYS A 333 -11.02 -39.93 -66.99
N GLN A 334 -11.62 -40.19 -68.15
CA GLN A 334 -12.59 -39.27 -68.77
C GLN A 334 -13.99 -39.48 -68.18
N ASP A 335 -14.34 -40.74 -67.99
CA ASP A 335 -15.58 -41.25 -67.43
C ASP A 335 -15.31 -42.55 -66.67
N GLN A 336 -16.36 -43.29 -66.30
CA GLN A 336 -16.21 -44.51 -65.52
C GLN A 336 -15.55 -45.67 -66.30
N ASP A 337 -15.59 -45.63 -67.63
CA ASP A 337 -15.21 -46.74 -68.50
C ASP A 337 -13.86 -46.52 -69.21
N LEU A 338 -13.39 -45.27 -69.30
CA LEU A 338 -12.14 -44.93 -69.98
C LEU A 338 -11.06 -44.38 -69.03
N CYS A 339 -10.08 -45.21 -68.71
CA CYS A 339 -8.92 -44.82 -67.90
C CYS A 339 -7.71 -44.41 -68.77
N TYR A 340 -7.10 -43.27 -68.45
CA TYR A 340 -5.90 -42.78 -69.14
C TYR A 340 -4.59 -43.11 -68.41
N VAL A 341 -4.64 -43.26 -67.08
CA VAL A 341 -3.46 -43.55 -66.26
C VAL A 341 -3.87 -44.50 -65.16
N CYS A 342 -3.19 -45.65 -65.07
CA CYS A 342 -3.40 -46.61 -63.99
C CYS A 342 -2.69 -46.18 -62.69
N GLN A 343 -3.20 -46.66 -61.56
CA GLN A 343 -2.51 -46.57 -60.28
C GLN A 343 -1.25 -47.44 -60.31
N ASP A 344 -0.26 -47.11 -59.46
CA ASP A 344 1.04 -47.76 -59.47
C ASP A 344 0.88 -49.27 -59.16
N GLY A 345 1.36 -50.14 -60.06
CA GLY A 345 1.21 -51.60 -59.97
C GLY A 345 0.03 -52.22 -60.74
N ALA A 346 -0.80 -51.41 -61.41
CA ALA A 346 -1.82 -51.89 -62.34
C ALA A 346 -1.40 -51.65 -63.80
N GLU A 347 -1.70 -52.61 -64.68
CA GLU A 347 -1.41 -52.54 -66.11
C GLU A 347 -2.68 -52.19 -66.90
N MET A 348 -2.51 -51.39 -67.95
CA MET A 348 -3.61 -50.97 -68.83
C MET A 348 -3.93 -52.10 -69.81
N VAL A 349 -5.15 -52.61 -69.75
CA VAL A 349 -5.68 -53.66 -70.63
C VAL A 349 -7.04 -53.19 -71.14
N ASP A 350 -7.14 -52.94 -72.45
CA ASP A 350 -8.37 -52.50 -73.14
C ASP A 350 -9.10 -51.31 -72.47
N GLY A 351 -8.35 -50.27 -72.08
CA GLY A 351 -8.91 -49.05 -71.48
C GLY A 351 -9.25 -49.15 -69.99
N LEU A 352 -9.07 -50.33 -69.38
CA LEU A 352 -9.25 -50.60 -67.96
C LEU A 352 -7.91 -50.94 -67.28
N CYS A 353 -7.81 -50.70 -65.98
CA CYS A 353 -6.60 -50.98 -65.20
C CYS A 353 -6.77 -52.29 -64.42
N ALA A 354 -6.05 -53.32 -64.84
CA ALA A 354 -6.03 -54.61 -64.17
C ALA A 354 -4.73 -54.76 -63.36
N GLN A 355 -4.85 -55.15 -62.08
CA GLN A 355 -3.67 -55.64 -61.36
C GLN A 355 -3.32 -57.03 -61.87
N GLN A 356 -2.02 -57.33 -61.98
CA GLN A 356 -1.55 -58.67 -62.29
C GLN A 356 -2.05 -59.65 -61.22
N VAL A 357 -3.11 -60.40 -61.54
CA VAL A 357 -3.46 -61.61 -60.82
C VAL A 357 -2.25 -62.52 -61.01
N GLN A 358 -1.49 -62.77 -59.94
CA GLN A 358 -0.55 -63.89 -59.91
C GLN A 358 -1.30 -65.10 -60.42
N ARG A 359 -1.03 -65.47 -61.68
CA ARG A 359 -1.48 -66.75 -62.24
C ARG A 359 -0.83 -67.80 -61.35
N MET A 360 -1.58 -68.32 -60.38
CA MET A 360 -1.23 -69.59 -59.81
C MET A 360 -1.15 -70.57 -60.98
N SER A 361 0.09 -70.96 -61.25
CA SER A 361 0.50 -71.93 -62.25
C SER A 361 -0.49 -73.09 -62.31
N GLY A 362 -1.02 -73.33 -63.52
CA GLY A 362 -1.74 -74.54 -63.86
C GLY A 362 -0.80 -75.74 -63.70
N GLY A 363 -0.86 -76.37 -62.53
CA GLY A 363 0.05 -77.44 -62.17
C GLY A 363 -0.23 -78.00 -60.78
N SER A 364 -1.50 -78.21 -60.42
CA SER A 364 -1.94 -79.05 -59.28
C SER A 364 -3.42 -79.44 -59.41
N ILE A 365 -3.84 -79.86 -60.61
CA ILE A 365 -5.09 -80.63 -60.82
C ILE A 365 -4.68 -82.07 -61.17
N ALA A 366 -4.05 -82.74 -60.20
CA ALA A 366 -3.83 -84.19 -60.19
C ALA A 366 -3.50 -84.73 -58.77
N GLY A 367 -3.81 -83.99 -57.69
CA GLY A 367 -3.52 -84.41 -56.31
C GLY A 367 -4.65 -84.17 -55.29
N ILE A 368 -5.72 -83.47 -55.65
CA ILE A 368 -6.83 -83.11 -54.73
C ILE A 368 -8.12 -83.87 -55.09
N VAL A 369 -7.99 -85.07 -55.68
CA VAL A 369 -9.10 -86.04 -55.80
C VAL A 369 -8.87 -87.28 -54.92
N VAL A 370 -7.64 -87.50 -54.42
CA VAL A 370 -7.36 -88.57 -53.44
C VAL A 370 -7.44 -88.07 -51.98
N GLY A 371 -7.25 -86.77 -51.73
CA GLY A 371 -7.36 -86.17 -50.39
C GLY A 371 -8.79 -85.95 -49.90
N LEU A 372 -9.77 -85.78 -50.80
CA LEU A 372 -11.18 -85.55 -50.43
C LEU A 372 -11.98 -86.85 -50.23
N VAL A 373 -11.55 -87.98 -50.81
CA VAL A 373 -12.17 -89.29 -50.54
C VAL A 373 -11.71 -89.88 -49.20
N LEU A 374 -10.48 -89.56 -48.75
CA LEU A 374 -9.98 -89.99 -47.43
C LEU A 374 -10.51 -89.13 -46.27
N LEU A 375 -10.92 -87.88 -46.51
CA LEU A 375 -11.53 -87.01 -45.49
C LEU A 375 -13.02 -87.30 -45.27
N VAL A 376 -13.76 -87.77 -46.28
CA VAL A 376 -15.16 -88.22 -46.11
C VAL A 376 -15.23 -89.56 -45.37
N GLY A 377 -14.22 -90.43 -45.52
CA GLY A 377 -14.10 -91.69 -44.75
C GLY A 377 -13.77 -91.50 -43.26
N LEU A 378 -13.01 -90.46 -42.89
CA LEU A 378 -12.67 -90.17 -41.50
C LEU A 378 -13.78 -89.43 -40.74
N ILE A 379 -14.60 -88.64 -41.44
CA ILE A 379 -15.75 -87.95 -40.84
C ILE A 379 -16.93 -88.91 -40.63
N GLY A 380 -17.10 -89.91 -41.50
CA GLY A 380 -18.09 -90.99 -41.32
C GLY A 380 -17.81 -91.90 -40.10
N GLY A 381 -16.53 -92.18 -39.80
CA GLY A 381 -16.13 -92.95 -38.62
C GLY A 381 -16.29 -92.19 -37.28
N ALA A 382 -16.11 -90.86 -37.28
CA ALA A 382 -16.27 -90.04 -36.09
C ALA A 382 -17.74 -89.81 -35.70
N ILE A 383 -18.67 -89.80 -36.67
CA ILE A 383 -20.11 -89.68 -36.41
C ILE A 383 -20.69 -90.96 -35.79
N ALA A 384 -20.17 -92.15 -36.13
CA ALA A 384 -20.52 -93.40 -35.46
C ALA A 384 -19.99 -93.49 -34.00
N PHE A 385 -18.86 -92.83 -33.71
CA PHE A 385 -18.29 -92.78 -32.35
C PHE A 385 -18.98 -91.74 -31.45
N ALA A 386 -19.46 -90.62 -32.01
CA ALA A 386 -20.12 -89.55 -31.25
C ALA A 386 -21.58 -89.87 -30.85
N VAL A 387 -22.28 -90.75 -31.58
CA VAL A 387 -23.63 -91.23 -31.23
C VAL A 387 -23.62 -92.18 -30.02
N ALA A 388 -22.44 -92.68 -29.60
CA ALA A 388 -22.28 -93.51 -28.39
C ALA A 388 -22.10 -92.69 -27.09
N ARG A 389 -21.85 -91.37 -27.13
CA ARG A 389 -21.76 -90.51 -25.94
C ARG A 389 -22.88 -89.46 -25.90
N LYS A 390 -24.08 -89.97 -25.66
CA LYS A 390 -25.26 -89.24 -25.18
C LYS A 390 -24.93 -88.15 -24.14
N ARG A 391 -25.78 -87.11 -24.15
CA ARG A 391 -26.28 -86.30 -22.99
C ARG A 391 -25.42 -85.11 -22.53
N LYS A 392 -25.78 -83.87 -22.91
CA LYS A 392 -26.73 -82.95 -22.20
C LYS A 392 -26.54 -81.49 -22.66
N VAL A 393 -27.64 -80.90 -23.16
CA VAL A 393 -28.21 -79.55 -22.83
C VAL A 393 -27.41 -78.30 -23.23
N GLN A 394 -27.95 -77.20 -23.79
CA GLN A 394 -29.12 -76.83 -24.62
C GLN A 394 -29.05 -75.29 -24.85
N CYS A 395 -29.30 -74.82 -26.10
CA CYS A 395 -30.17 -73.67 -26.52
C CYS A 395 -29.94 -72.24 -25.93
N SER A 396 -30.31 -71.11 -26.55
CA SER A 396 -30.98 -70.70 -27.81
C SER A 396 -30.77 -69.16 -27.93
N ILE A 397 -30.49 -68.53 -29.08
CA ILE A 397 -31.33 -68.09 -30.24
C ILE A 397 -31.99 -66.69 -30.13
N GLN A 398 -31.62 -65.85 -31.12
CA GLN A 398 -32.26 -64.80 -31.96
C GLN A 398 -33.14 -63.64 -31.46
N GLY A 399 -32.84 -62.49 -32.10
CA GLY A 399 -33.76 -61.66 -32.91
C GLY A 399 -34.44 -60.53 -32.14
N ASP A 400 -34.83 -59.38 -32.71
CA ASP A 400 -34.60 -58.72 -34.00
C ASP A 400 -35.19 -57.29 -33.86
N LEU A 401 -34.86 -56.40 -34.80
CA LEU A 401 -35.57 -55.17 -35.19
C LEU A 401 -35.63 -53.87 -34.33
N GLU A 402 -35.81 -52.80 -35.13
CA GLU A 402 -35.59 -51.35 -34.94
C GLU A 402 -36.67 -50.58 -34.16
N VAL A 403 -36.33 -49.35 -33.73
CA VAL A 403 -36.94 -48.04 -34.11
C VAL A 403 -36.86 -47.00 -32.96
N LYS A 404 -36.07 -45.94 -33.21
CA LYS A 404 -36.33 -44.49 -33.04
C LYS A 404 -36.78 -43.89 -31.67
N LYS A 405 -35.91 -42.96 -31.22
CA LYS A 405 -36.13 -41.60 -30.67
C LYS A 405 -36.44 -41.38 -29.17
N GLU A 406 -35.84 -40.26 -28.73
CA GLU A 406 -36.16 -39.34 -27.60
C GLU A 406 -35.39 -39.46 -26.26
N ASN A 407 -34.43 -38.53 -26.11
CA ASN A 407 -34.41 -37.39 -25.18
C ASN A 407 -34.68 -37.54 -23.65
N ILE A 408 -33.75 -36.91 -22.90
CA ILE A 408 -33.88 -36.13 -21.64
C ILE A 408 -33.88 -36.90 -20.29
N GLN A 409 -32.84 -36.63 -19.48
CA GLN A 409 -32.89 -35.98 -18.14
C GLN A 409 -31.42 -35.87 -17.63
N LEU A 410 -30.82 -34.69 -17.43
CA LEU A 410 -30.99 -33.70 -16.34
C LEU A 410 -30.99 -34.30 -14.93
N GLN A 411 -29.89 -34.10 -14.19
CA GLN A 411 -29.79 -33.81 -12.75
C GLN A 411 -28.31 -33.43 -12.46
N VAL A 412 -27.89 -32.56 -11.54
CA VAL A 412 -28.46 -31.73 -10.46
C VAL A 412 -27.24 -30.93 -9.93
N ASP A 413 -27.36 -29.62 -9.68
CA ASP A 413 -27.13 -28.91 -8.41
C ASP A 413 -26.75 -27.46 -8.80
N ASP A 414 -27.08 -26.36 -8.14
CA ASP A 414 -27.97 -26.03 -7.03
C ASP A 414 -28.11 -24.49 -7.10
N ASP A 415 -29.36 -24.00 -7.07
CA ASP A 415 -29.86 -22.80 -6.36
C ASP A 415 -29.00 -21.51 -6.25
N SER A 416 -29.49 -20.36 -6.75
CA SER A 416 -30.33 -19.39 -5.99
C SER A 416 -29.49 -18.34 -5.26
N LEU A 417 -29.80 -17.04 -5.14
CA LEU A 417 -30.77 -16.12 -5.71
C LEU A 417 -30.22 -14.71 -5.36
N TRP A 418 -30.27 -13.79 -6.32
CA TRP A 418 -30.80 -12.42 -6.20
C TRP A 418 -30.39 -11.46 -5.06
N SER A 419 -29.80 -10.34 -5.52
CA SER A 419 -30.22 -8.94 -5.30
C SER A 419 -30.35 -8.36 -3.88
N LYS A 420 -29.80 -7.16 -3.69
CA LYS A 420 -30.64 -6.00 -3.33
C LYS A 420 -29.94 -4.65 -3.54
N VAL A 421 -30.74 -3.76 -4.10
CA VAL A 421 -30.55 -2.33 -4.34
C VAL A 421 -31.04 -1.54 -3.11
N SER A 422 -30.43 -0.37 -2.92
CA SER A 422 -30.88 0.82 -2.16
C SER A 422 -31.06 0.74 -0.63
N LYS A 423 -30.19 1.50 0.05
CA LYS A 423 -30.59 2.72 0.77
C LYS A 423 -29.48 3.76 0.70
#